data_AF-A0A6G7XBI9-F1
#
_entry.id   AF-A0A6G7XBI9-F1
#
_cell.length_a   1.000
_cell.length_b   1.000
_cell.length_c   1.000
_cell.angle_alpha   90.00
_cell.angle_beta   90.00
_cell.angle_gamma   90.00
#
_symmetry.space_group_name_H-M   'P 1'
#
loop_
_entity.id
_entity.type
_entity.pdbx_description
1 polymer ?
#
loop_
_entity_poly.entity_id
_entity_poly.type
_entity_poly.pdbx_seq_one_letter_code
_entity_poly.pdbx_strand_id
1 'polypeptide(L)'
;MSWVESFEISAPFIDLKNDPERAAMLAKELSKEIVDTHPLAGRYWKVIAEVEPQDDVLATAEDETVLVHLTWSRKSETPPWPLHQFLGSAVELRDLLGSRY
;
A
#
# COMPACT_ATOMS: atom_id res chain seq x y z
N MET A 1 14.40 -8.99 0.41
CA MET A 1 13.39 -9.38 1.42
C MET A 1 12.96 -8.12 2.14
N SER A 2 11.71 -7.70 1.98
CA SER A 2 11.18 -6.56 2.73
C SER A 2 10.98 -6.94 4.20
N TRP A 3 11.45 -6.10 5.12
CA TRP A 3 11.31 -6.27 6.57
C TRP A 3 9.84 -6.41 7.01
N VAL A 4 8.90 -5.96 6.18
CA VAL A 4 7.47 -5.96 6.47
C VAL A 4 6.87 -7.37 6.56
N GLU A 5 7.48 -8.37 5.91
CA GLU A 5 7.01 -9.76 5.99
C GLU A 5 7.19 -10.37 7.38
N SER A 6 8.12 -9.83 8.17
CA SER A 6 8.37 -10.21 9.57
C SER A 6 7.79 -9.20 10.58
N PHE A 7 7.18 -8.11 10.10
CA PHE A 7 6.58 -7.10 10.95
C PHE A 7 5.17 -7.52 11.38
N GLU A 8 4.85 -7.36 12.66
CA GLU A 8 3.50 -7.59 13.16
C GLU A 8 2.63 -6.40 12.80
N ILE A 9 1.85 -6.54 11.73
CA ILE A 9 0.85 -5.55 11.32
C ILE A 9 -0.22 -5.51 12.42
N SER A 10 -0.45 -4.32 12.94
CA SER A 10 -1.41 -4.07 14.02
C SER A 10 -2.27 -2.85 13.71
N ALA A 11 -3.35 -2.70 14.47
CA ALA A 11 -4.30 -1.62 14.30
C ALA A 11 -3.58 -0.25 14.27
N PRO A 12 -4.03 0.68 13.41
CA PRO A 12 -5.20 0.62 12.53
C PRO A 12 -5.04 -0.19 11.23
N PHE A 13 -3.85 -0.71 10.91
CA PHE A 13 -3.73 -1.59 9.74
C PHE A 13 -4.45 -2.92 9.99
N ILE A 14 -5.21 -3.33 9.00
CA ILE A 14 -5.84 -4.64 8.90
C ILE A 14 -4.89 -5.52 8.10
N ASP A 15 -4.32 -6.53 8.74
CA ASP A 15 -3.45 -7.51 8.08
C ASP A 15 -4.28 -8.40 7.12
N LEU A 16 -3.93 -8.36 5.83
CA LEU A 16 -4.62 -9.11 4.78
C LEU A 16 -3.99 -10.48 4.52
N LYS A 17 -3.04 -10.92 5.34
CA LYS A 17 -2.40 -12.25 5.23
C LYS A 17 -3.41 -13.40 5.18
N ASN A 18 -4.53 -13.27 5.90
CA ASN A 18 -5.60 -14.26 5.95
C ASN A 18 -6.82 -13.90 5.08
N ASP A 19 -6.76 -12.80 4.31
CA ASP A 19 -7.81 -12.37 3.38
C ASP A 19 -7.22 -12.09 1.98
N PRO A 20 -6.87 -13.15 1.23
CA PRO A 20 -6.27 -13.00 -0.10
C PRO A 20 -7.26 -12.43 -1.13
N GLU A 21 -8.56 -12.58 -0.92
CA GLU A 21 -9.59 -12.03 -1.82
C GLU A 21 -9.64 -10.52 -1.70
N ARG A 22 -9.62 -9.98 -0.48
CA ARG A 22 -9.53 -8.54 -0.23
C ARG A 22 -8.23 -7.95 -0.76
N ALA A 23 -7.09 -8.60 -0.49
CA ALA A 23 -5.79 -8.18 -1.03
C ALA A 23 -5.80 -8.12 -2.57
N ALA A 24 -6.37 -9.13 -3.24
CA ALA A 24 -6.47 -9.17 -4.69
C ALA A 24 -7.43 -8.10 -5.24
N MET A 25 -8.52 -7.81 -4.54
CA MET A 25 -9.46 -6.75 -4.91
C MET A 25 -8.79 -5.37 -4.86
N LEU A 26 -8.10 -5.05 -3.77
CA LEU A 26 -7.36 -3.80 -3.61
C LEU A 26 -6.23 -3.68 -4.64
N ALA A 27 -5.50 -4.77 -4.89
CA ALA A 27 -4.50 -4.80 -5.93
C ALA A 27 -5.11 -4.54 -7.32
N LYS A 28 -6.29 -5.09 -7.60
CA LYS A 28 -6.98 -4.81 -8.87
C LYS A 28 -7.44 -3.36 -8.98
N GLU A 29 -7.72 -2.69 -7.87
CA GLU A 29 -8.08 -1.28 -7.90
C GLU A 29 -6.85 -0.39 -8.07
N LEU A 30 -5.80 -0.61 -7.29
CA LEU A 30 -4.52 0.07 -7.43
C LEU A 30 -3.95 -0.02 -8.86
N SER A 31 -4.08 -1.19 -9.50
CA SER A 31 -3.57 -1.38 -10.86
C SER A 31 -4.33 -0.56 -11.92
N LYS A 32 -5.57 -0.16 -11.66
CA LYS A 32 -6.31 0.75 -12.55
C LYS A 32 -5.88 2.19 -12.36
N GLU A 33 -5.53 2.58 -11.14
CA GLU A 33 -5.16 3.96 -10.78
C GLU A 33 -3.73 4.32 -11.18
N ILE A 34 -2.81 3.35 -11.13
CA ILE A 34 -1.41 3.56 -11.53
C ILE A 34 -1.31 4.00 -13.00
N VAL A 35 -0.70 5.17 -13.20
CA VAL A 35 -0.23 5.65 -14.52
C VAL A 35 1.23 5.31 -14.75
N ASP A 36 1.67 5.31 -16.00
CA ASP A 36 3.04 5.00 -16.43
C ASP A 36 4.13 5.84 -15.76
N THR A 37 3.79 7.04 -15.28
CA THR A 37 4.72 7.94 -14.58
C THR A 37 4.79 7.70 -13.06
N HIS A 38 3.92 6.85 -12.51
CA HIS A 38 3.89 6.54 -11.09
C HIS A 38 5.07 5.63 -10.71
N PRO A 39 5.71 5.79 -9.54
CA PRO A 39 6.87 4.97 -9.14
C PRO A 39 6.63 3.47 -9.00
N LEU A 40 5.37 3.03 -9.00
CA LEU A 40 4.99 1.61 -9.02
C LEU A 40 4.68 1.07 -10.42
N ALA A 41 4.68 1.93 -11.44
CA ALA A 41 4.44 1.51 -12.81
C ALA A 41 5.54 0.54 -13.29
N GLY A 42 5.13 -0.58 -13.88
CA GLY A 42 6.04 -1.62 -14.37
C GLY A 42 6.76 -2.43 -13.28
N ARG A 43 6.51 -2.18 -12.00
CA ARG A 43 7.09 -2.94 -10.88
C ARG A 43 6.17 -4.08 -10.45
N TYR A 44 6.77 -5.14 -9.92
CA TYR A 44 6.00 -6.19 -9.25
C TYR A 44 5.70 -5.78 -7.81
N TRP A 45 4.43 -5.74 -7.45
CA TRP A 45 3.99 -5.39 -6.11
C TRP A 45 2.81 -6.24 -5.63
N LYS A 46 2.64 -6.29 -4.31
CA LYS A 46 1.57 -7.03 -3.63
C LYS A 46 1.04 -6.24 -2.44
N VAL A 47 -0.28 -6.10 -2.34
CA VAL A 47 -0.96 -5.52 -1.18
C VAL A 47 -0.91 -6.51 -0.01
N ILE A 48 -0.56 -6.03 1.18
CA ILE A 48 -0.39 -6.83 2.40
C ILE A 48 -1.23 -6.35 3.57
N ALA A 49 -1.62 -5.07 3.58
CA ALA A 49 -2.50 -4.51 4.60
C ALA A 49 -3.34 -3.37 4.03
N GLU A 50 -4.41 -3.02 4.72
CA GLU A 50 -5.21 -1.82 4.45
C GLU A 50 -5.51 -1.05 5.73
N VAL A 51 -5.89 0.22 5.60
CA VAL A 51 -6.42 1.04 6.68
C VAL A 51 -7.79 1.56 6.26
N GLU A 52 -8.80 1.19 7.03
CA GLU A 52 -10.15 1.73 6.89
C GLU A 52 -10.42 2.73 8.04
N PRO A 53 -11.11 3.86 7.76
CA PRO A 53 -11.70 4.30 6.49
C PRO A 53 -10.78 5.16 5.61
N GLN A 54 -9.47 5.20 5.86
CA GLN A 54 -8.55 6.16 5.21
C GLN A 54 -8.13 5.79 3.78
N ASP A 55 -8.61 4.67 3.23
CA ASP A 55 -8.30 4.22 1.87
C ASP A 55 -6.80 4.04 1.58
N ASP A 56 -6.01 3.83 2.64
CA ASP A 56 -4.58 3.59 2.56
C ASP A 56 -4.30 2.08 2.48
N VAL A 57 -3.42 1.67 1.57
CA VAL A 57 -2.96 0.29 1.42
C VAL A 57 -1.45 0.20 1.60
N LEU A 58 -1.01 -0.78 2.37
CA LEU A 58 0.40 -1.13 2.48
C LEU A 58 0.72 -2.22 1.46
N ALA A 59 1.75 -2.00 0.66
CA ALA A 59 2.20 -2.95 -0.35
C ALA A 59 3.71 -3.18 -0.27
N THR A 60 4.15 -4.36 -0.69
CA THR A 60 5.56 -4.61 -1.04
C THR A 60 5.74 -4.36 -2.53
N ALA A 61 6.81 -3.68 -2.90
CA ALA A 61 7.23 -3.50 -4.29
C ALA A 61 8.71 -3.91 -4.38
N GLU A 62 8.97 -5.10 -4.92
CA GLU A 62 10.29 -5.75 -4.86
C GLU A 62 10.83 -5.85 -3.42
N ASP A 63 11.89 -5.11 -3.09
CA ASP A 63 12.50 -5.07 -1.75
C ASP A 63 12.06 -3.87 -0.90
N GLU A 64 11.16 -3.03 -1.44
CA GLU A 64 10.67 -1.83 -0.77
C GLU A 64 9.25 -2.03 -0.22
N THR A 65 8.93 -1.26 0.81
CA THR A 65 7.56 -1.15 1.32
C THR A 65 7.01 0.21 0.93
N VAL A 66 5.76 0.26 0.50
CA VAL A 66 5.09 1.49 0.08
C VAL A 66 3.70 1.55 0.69
N LEU A 67 3.37 2.72 1.24
CA LEU A 67 2.00 3.09 1.58
C LEU A 67 1.41 3.82 0.38
N VAL A 68 0.21 3.44 -0.06
CA VAL A 68 -0.49 4.09 -1.17
C VAL A 68 -1.89 4.51 -0.72
N HIS A 69 -2.27 5.74 -1.00
CA HIS A 69 -3.64 6.22 -0.79
C HIS A 69 -4.44 6.05 -2.07
N LEU A 70 -5.41 5.14 -2.06
CA LEU A 70 -6.30 4.88 -3.20
C LEU A 70 -7.32 6.01 -3.36
N THR A 71 -7.72 6.27 -4.60
CA THR A 71 -8.78 7.25 -4.91
C THR A 71 -10.12 6.61 -5.26
N TRP A 72 -10.13 5.29 -5.49
CA TRP A 72 -11.26 4.47 -5.93
C TRP A 72 -11.87 4.94 -7.26
N SER A 73 -11.10 5.61 -8.11
CA SER A 73 -11.64 6.21 -9.34
C SER A 73 -11.89 5.19 -10.45
N ARG A 74 -11.39 3.96 -10.30
CA ARG A 74 -11.48 2.85 -11.26
C ARG A 74 -10.87 3.15 -12.64
N LYS A 75 -10.07 4.21 -12.75
CA LYS A 75 -9.40 4.65 -13.97
C LYS A 75 -7.99 5.12 -13.63
N SER A 76 -7.15 5.25 -14.65
CA SER A 76 -5.82 5.80 -14.48
C SER A 76 -5.90 7.23 -13.93
N GLU A 77 -5.14 7.47 -12.88
CA GLU A 77 -5.14 8.75 -12.18
C GLU A 77 -4.24 9.78 -12.85
N THR A 78 -4.36 11.04 -12.44
CA THR A 78 -3.42 12.08 -12.85
C THR A 78 -2.45 12.40 -11.71
N PRO A 79 -1.14 12.57 -11.98
CA PRO A 79 -0.19 12.98 -10.95
C PRO A 79 -0.68 14.18 -10.13
N PRO A 80 -0.53 14.16 -8.79
CA PRO A 80 0.29 13.22 -8.02
C PRO A 80 -0.45 11.93 -7.57
N TRP A 81 -1.65 11.65 -8.07
CA TRP A 81 -2.45 10.49 -7.63
C TRP A 81 -2.11 9.19 -8.38
N PRO A 82 -2.28 8.01 -7.74
CA PRO A 82 -2.52 7.86 -6.30
C PRO A 82 -1.31 8.32 -5.48
N LEU A 83 -1.54 8.87 -4.28
CA LEU A 83 -0.42 9.31 -3.42
C LEU A 83 0.32 8.09 -2.89
N HIS A 84 1.64 8.21 -2.75
CA HIS A 84 2.47 7.13 -2.24
C HIS A 84 3.56 7.65 -1.30
N GLN A 85 4.00 6.79 -0.40
CA GLN A 85 5.14 7.01 0.48
C GLN A 85 5.91 5.70 0.65
N PHE A 86 7.16 5.66 0.19
CA PHE A 86 8.05 4.55 0.47
C PHE A 86 8.49 4.57 1.94
N LEU A 87 8.58 3.39 2.54
CA LEU A 87 8.96 3.16 3.92
C LEU A 87 10.24 2.32 3.96
N GLY A 88 11.31 2.91 4.46
CA GLY A 88 12.63 2.29 4.55
C GLY A 88 12.78 1.35 5.75
N SER A 89 11.91 1.44 6.76
CA SER A 89 12.02 0.61 7.97
C SER A 89 10.70 0.39 8.72
N ALA A 90 10.69 -0.64 9.56
CA ALA A 90 9.63 -0.89 10.54
C ALA A 90 9.42 0.28 11.51
N VAL A 91 10.48 1.03 11.82
CA VAL A 91 10.39 2.22 12.69
C VAL A 91 9.58 3.30 12.00
N GLU A 92 9.82 3.55 10.71
CA GLU A 92 9.04 4.53 9.94
C GLU A 92 7.56 4.15 9.85
N LEU A 93 7.24 2.87 9.65
CA LEU A 93 5.85 2.40 9.66
C LEU A 93 5.19 2.63 11.03
N ARG A 94 5.88 2.32 12.12
CA ARG A 94 5.37 2.56 13.48
C ARG A 94 5.21 4.04 13.80
N ASP A 95 6.13 4.88 13.35
CA ASP A 95 6.07 6.32 13.57
C ASP A 95 4.93 6.94 12.74
N LEU A 96 4.70 6.44 11.52
CA LEU A 96 3.54 6.78 10.70
C LEU A 96 2.24 6.38 11.40
N LEU A 97 2.20 5.18 11.98
CA LEU A 97 1.05 4.70 12.76
C LEU A 97 0.71 5.59 13.96
N GLY A 98 1.71 6.15 14.65
CA GLY A 98 1.47 7.01 15.82
C GLY A 98 1.22 8.48 15.50
N SER A 99 1.41 8.92 14.25
CA SER A 99 1.31 10.33 13.85
C SER A 99 0.18 10.61 12.87
N ARG A 100 -0.09 9.68 11.94
CA ARG A 100 -1.06 9.84 10.86
C ARG A 100 -2.45 9.27 11.20
N TYR A 101 -2.52 8.32 12.13
CA TYR A 101 -3.75 7.66 12.56
C TYR A 101 -3.90 7.71 14.08
#